data_AF-A0A2G8HWX4-F1
#
_entry.id   AF-A0A2G8HWX4-F1
#
_cell.length_a   1.000
_cell.length_b   1.000
_cell.length_c   1.000
_cell.angle_alpha   90.00
_cell.angle_beta   90.00
_cell.angle_gamma   90.00
#
_symmetry.space_group_name_H-M   'P 1'
#
loop_
_entity.id
_entity.type
_entity.pdbx_description
1 polymer ?
#
loop_
_entity_poly.entity_id
_entity_poly.type
_entity_poly.pdbx_seq_one_letter_code
_entity_poly.pdbx_strand_id
1 'polypeptide(L)' 'MKIITLISTLILITSCAQSQTEVSARKVKKEEINTCVCMEIYSPVCGRDGKTYGNACEARCQKVRFTPGECR' A
#
# COMPACT_ATOMS: atom_id res chain seq x y z
N MET A 1 18.69 9.25 -52.42
CA MET A 1 17.24 8.95 -52.42
C MET A 1 16.87 7.46 -52.29
N LYS A 2 17.81 6.50 -52.40
CA LYS A 2 17.52 5.06 -52.17
C LYS A 2 17.61 4.62 -50.68
N ILE A 3 18.35 5.36 -49.86
CA ILE A 3 18.52 5.08 -48.42
C ILE A 3 17.30 5.55 -47.62
N ILE A 4 16.67 6.66 -48.02
CA ILE A 4 15.51 7.24 -47.33
C ILE A 4 14.28 6.31 -47.42
N THR A 5 14.12 5.59 -48.53
CA THR A 5 13.04 4.62 -48.72
C THR A 5 13.23 3.34 -47.90
N LEU A 6 14.46 2.93 -47.62
CA LEU A 6 14.78 1.74 -46.78
C LEU A 6 14.49 1.99 -45.29
N ILE A 7 14.69 3.22 -44.82
CA ILE A 7 14.42 3.60 -43.42
C ILE A 7 12.92 3.77 -43.18
N SER A 8 12.20 4.33 -44.16
CA SER A 8 10.74 4.56 -44.07
C SER A 8 9.94 3.25 -44.01
N THR A 9 10.30 2.24 -44.83
CA THR A 9 9.62 0.94 -44.79
C THR A 9 9.88 0.21 -43.48
N LEU A 10 11.09 0.31 -42.91
CA LEU A 10 11.42 -0.31 -41.63
C LEU A 10 10.55 0.23 -40.47
N ILE A 11 10.29 1.54 -40.46
CA ILE A 11 9.47 2.20 -39.42
C ILE A 11 7.99 1.82 -39.54
N LEU A 12 7.46 1.67 -40.76
CA LEU A 12 6.06 1.30 -41.01
C LEU A 12 5.78 -0.18 -40.72
N ILE A 13 6.76 -1.08 -40.88
CA ILE A 13 6.57 -2.52 -40.62
C ILE A 13 6.63 -2.81 -39.10
N THR A 14 7.34 -2.00 -38.31
CA THR A 14 7.49 -2.21 -36.86
C THR A 14 6.31 -1.76 -36.00
N SER A 15 5.33 -1.04 -36.56
CA SER A 15 4.18 -0.54 -35.80
C SER A 15 3.08 -1.59 -35.52
N CYS A 16 3.21 -2.82 -36.01
CA CYS A 16 2.19 -3.88 -35.82
C CYS A 16 2.56 -4.94 -34.75
N ALA A 17 3.72 -4.82 -34.09
CA ALA A 17 4.19 -5.85 -33.14
C ALA A 17 4.20 -5.44 -31.64
N GLN A 18 3.71 -4.26 -31.26
CA GLN A 18 3.65 -3.83 -29.85
C GLN A 18 2.22 -3.80 -29.30
N SER A 19 1.42 -4.79 -29.68
CA SER A 19 0.16 -5.09 -29.00
C SER A 19 0.47 -5.77 -27.66
N GLN A 20 0.84 -4.96 -26.65
CA GLN A 20 0.97 -5.43 -25.27
C GLN A 20 -0.43 -5.51 -24.65
N THR A 21 -1.06 -6.67 -24.75
CA THR A 21 -2.18 -7.04 -23.88
C THR A 21 -1.63 -7.37 -22.49
N GLU A 22 -1.39 -6.35 -21.67
CA GLU A 22 -1.25 -6.57 -20.23
C GLU A 22 -2.64 -6.49 -19.61
N VAL A 23 -3.22 -7.65 -19.28
CA VAL A 23 -4.30 -7.72 -18.29
C VAL A 23 -3.68 -7.33 -16.96
N SER A 24 -3.54 -6.02 -16.77
CA SER A 24 -3.09 -5.42 -15.52
C SER A 24 -4.11 -5.82 -14.46
N ALA A 25 -3.71 -6.75 -13.60
CA ALA A 25 -4.46 -7.10 -12.41
C ALA A 25 -4.77 -5.80 -11.66
N ARG A 26 -6.01 -5.31 -11.79
CA ARG A 26 -6.48 -4.13 -11.08
C ARG A 26 -6.37 -4.48 -9.61
N LYS A 27 -5.32 -3.99 -8.96
CA LYS A 27 -5.15 -3.98 -7.52
C LYS A 27 -6.48 -3.51 -6.94
N VAL A 28 -7.24 -4.42 -6.35
CA VAL A 28 -8.33 -4.06 -5.47
C VAL A 28 -7.66 -3.24 -4.39
N LYS A 29 -7.86 -1.91 -4.40
CA LYS A 29 -7.48 -1.09 -3.26
C LYS A 29 -8.24 -1.71 -2.09
N LYS A 30 -7.52 -2.32 -1.16
CA LYS A 30 -8.07 -2.75 0.11
C LYS A 30 -8.57 -1.47 0.77
N GLU A 31 -9.85 -1.16 0.59
CA GLU A 31 -10.53 -0.24 1.48
C GLU A 31 -10.43 -0.90 2.86
N GLU A 32 -9.48 -0.37 3.64
CA GLU A 32 -9.21 -0.77 5.00
C GLU A 32 -10.44 -0.37 5.79
N ILE A 33 -11.41 -1.28 5.91
CA ILE A 33 -12.40 -1.19 6.96
C ILE A 33 -11.58 -1.24 8.25
N ASN A 34 -11.24 -0.06 8.78
CA ASN A 34 -10.46 0.09 9.99
C ASN A 34 -11.36 -0.16 11.22
N THR A 35 -12.16 -1.23 11.18
CA THR A 35 -12.88 -1.74 12.36
C THR A 35 -11.89 -2.58 13.11
N CYS A 36 -11.09 -1.91 13.90
CA CYS A 36 -10.29 -2.56 14.89
C CYS A 36 -11.20 -2.85 16.10
N VAL A 37 -11.46 -4.14 16.33
CA VAL A 37 -12.27 -4.64 17.43
C VAL A 37 -11.32 -5.13 18.51
N CYS A 38 -11.38 -4.48 19.67
CA CYS A 38 -10.59 -4.84 20.84
C CYS A 38 -11.53 -5.26 21.97
N MET A 39 -11.11 -6.24 22.76
CA MET A 39 -11.78 -6.53 24.02
C MET A 39 -11.53 -5.37 25.00
N GLU A 40 -12.52 -5.04 25.82
CA GLU A 40 -12.43 -4.03 26.88
C GLU A 40 -11.70 -4.56 28.12
N ILE A 41 -10.51 -5.13 27.90
CA ILE A 41 -9.61 -5.56 28.98
C ILE A 41 -8.70 -4.40 29.30
N TYR A 42 -8.70 -3.95 30.55
CA TYR A 42 -7.79 -2.91 31.00
C TYR A 42 -6.42 -3.52 31.35
N SER A 43 -5.44 -3.27 30.49
CA SER A 43 -4.04 -3.70 30.61
C SER A 43 -3.16 -2.63 29.96
N PRO A 44 -2.94 -1.50 30.65
CA PRO A 44 -2.54 -0.27 30.00
C PRO A 44 -1.13 -0.33 29.41
N VAL A 45 -0.94 0.43 28.33
CA VAL A 45 0.35 0.61 27.66
C VAL A 45 0.60 2.08 27.33
N CYS A 46 1.86 2.51 27.39
CA CYS A 46 2.26 3.87 27.09
C CYS A 46 2.72 3.94 25.64
N GLY A 47 1.98 4.66 24.82
CA GLY A 47 2.33 4.93 23.44
C GLY A 47 3.53 5.84 23.33
N ARG A 48 4.33 5.66 22.27
CA ARG A 48 5.45 6.55 21.93
C ARG A 48 4.99 7.98 21.62
N ASP A 49 3.71 8.17 21.36
CA ASP A 49 3.03 9.46 21.21
C ASP A 49 2.64 10.11 22.55
N GLY A 50 3.01 9.49 23.69
CA GLY A 50 2.76 10.01 25.03
C GLY A 50 1.35 9.75 25.56
N LYS A 51 0.55 8.93 24.85
CA LYS A 51 -0.81 8.57 25.28
C LYS A 51 -0.85 7.22 25.96
N THR A 52 -1.60 7.13 27.04
CA THR A 52 -1.97 5.84 27.64
C THR A 52 -3.12 5.22 26.84
N TYR A 53 -2.95 3.97 26.43
CA TYR A 53 -3.98 3.15 25.81
C TYR A 53 -4.52 2.13 26.82
N GLY A 54 -5.82 1.82 26.77
CA GLY A 54 -6.45 0.88 27.69
C GLY A 54 -5.87 -0.53 27.58
N ASN A 55 -5.42 -0.91 26.39
CA ASN A 55 -4.63 -2.11 26.17
C ASN A 55 -3.75 -2.07 24.90
N ALA A 56 -2.92 -3.10 24.75
CA ALA A 56 -2.08 -3.31 23.59
C ALA A 56 -2.86 -3.40 22.26
N CYS A 57 -4.10 -3.90 22.26
CA CYS A 57 -4.92 -3.96 21.06
C CYS A 57 -5.27 -2.55 20.58
N GLU A 58 -5.74 -1.69 21.48
CA GLU A 58 -6.07 -0.28 21.18
C GLU A 58 -4.86 0.51 20.68
N ALA A 59 -3.66 0.28 21.23
CA ALA A 59 -2.46 0.93 20.72
C ALA A 59 -2.09 0.46 19.29
N ARG A 60 -2.21 -0.85 19.00
CA ARG A 60 -2.00 -1.41 17.64
C ARG A 60 -3.05 -0.92 16.65
N CYS A 61 -4.27 -0.74 17.11
CA CYS A 61 -5.40 -0.15 16.40
C CYS A 61 -5.03 1.19 15.77
N GLN A 62 -4.36 2.03 16.56
CA GLN A 62 -3.90 3.35 16.16
C GLN A 62 -2.49 3.30 15.53
N LYS A 63 -1.96 2.09 15.30
CA LYS A 63 -0.62 1.82 14.73
C LYS A 63 0.50 2.50 15.54
N VAL A 64 0.31 2.62 16.86
CA VAL A 64 1.26 3.23 17.79
C VAL A 64 2.14 2.16 18.43
N ARG A 65 3.46 2.41 18.47
CA ARG A 65 4.40 1.61 19.26
C ARG A 65 4.26 1.97 20.74
N PHE A 66 4.33 0.98 21.62
CA PHE A 66 4.08 1.18 23.04
C PHE A 66 5.01 0.35 23.93
N THR A 67 5.09 0.73 25.21
CA THR A 67 5.70 -0.05 26.30
C THR A 67 4.64 -0.44 27.34
N PRO A 68 4.85 -1.52 28.12
CA PRO A 68 3.92 -1.89 29.18
C PRO A 68 3.75 -0.80 30.25
N GLY A 69 2.53 -0.63 30.77
CA GLY A 69 2.19 0.35 31.81
C GLY A 69 1.73 1.70 31.25
N GLU A 70 1.11 2.53 32.10
CA GLU A 70 0.66 3.89 31.72
C GLU A 70 1.83 4.85 31.49
N CYS A 71 1.59 5.92 30.73
CA CYS A 71 2.56 7.02 30.63
C CYS A 71 2.67 7.77 31.96
N ARG A 72 3.88 8.25 32.27
CA ARG A 72 4.21 9.01 33.48
C ARG A 72 4.92 10.31 33.13
#